data_AF-A0A6N2AU12-F1
#
_entry.id   AF-A0A6N2AU12-F1
#
_cell.length_a   1.000
_cell.length_b   1.000
_cell.length_c   1.000
_cell.angle_alpha   90.00
_cell.angle_beta   90.00
_cell.angle_gamma   90.00
#
_symmetry.space_group_name_H-M   'P 1'
#
loop_
_entity.id
_entity.type
_entity.pdbx_description
1 polymer ?
#
loop_
_entity_poly.entity_id
_entity_poly.type
_entity_poly.pdbx_seq_one_letter_code
_entity_poly.pdbx_strand_id
1 'polypeptide(L)'
;MLLKCFFLTAFETLMARKESDGPEVIKLLKEFESDSRCKGKQFWPELIGVPALYAKGIIEKENPSITNIPILLNGSPVTKDFRCDRVRLFVNILGVVVQIPRVT
;
A
#
# COMPACT_ATOMS: atom_id res chain seq x y z
N MET A 1 -39.01 6.54 5.86
CA MET A 1 -38.04 7.65 5.85
C MET A 1 -37.69 8.12 7.28
N LEU A 2 -37.53 7.19 8.23
CA LEU A 2 -37.17 7.50 9.64
C LEU A 2 -35.97 6.67 10.13
N LEU A 3 -35.48 5.71 9.34
CA LEU A 3 -34.32 4.87 9.67
C LEU A 3 -33.02 5.32 8.98
N LYS A 4 -33.01 6.53 8.39
CA LYS A 4 -31.79 7.14 7.80
C LYS A 4 -31.15 8.20 8.71
N CYS A 5 -31.86 8.71 9.73
CA CYS A 5 -31.33 9.75 10.61
C CYS A 5 -30.58 9.22 11.86
N PHE A 6 -30.91 8.02 12.36
CA PHE A 6 -30.24 7.45 13.54
C PHE A 6 -28.80 6.96 13.28
N PHE A 7 -28.49 6.54 12.05
CA PHE A 7 -27.17 6.00 11.73
C PHE A 7 -26.10 7.09 11.58
N LEU A 8 -26.47 8.27 11.07
CA LEU A 8 -25.54 9.39 10.92
C LEU A 8 -25.17 10.01 12.27
N THR A 9 -26.10 10.10 13.22
CA THR A 9 -25.77 10.63 14.56
C THR A 9 -24.85 9.70 15.34
N ALA A 10 -25.00 8.38 15.19
CA ALA A 10 -24.12 7.40 15.84
C ALA A 10 -22.67 7.47 15.32
N PHE A 11 -22.48 7.68 14.01
CA PHE A 11 -21.15 7.81 13.41
C PHE A 11 -20.46 9.12 13.81
N GLU A 12 -21.18 10.24 13.79
CA GLU A 12 -20.65 11.53 14.27
C GLU A 12 -20.27 11.47 15.76
N THR A 13 -21.05 10.76 16.57
CA THR A 13 -20.72 10.58 18.01
C THR A 13 -19.49 9.68 18.21
N LEU A 14 -19.26 8.71 17.32
CA LEU A 14 -18.08 7.83 17.35
C LEU A 14 -16.80 8.56 16.93
N MET A 15 -16.90 9.45 15.93
CA MET A 15 -15.78 10.29 15.51
C MET A 15 -15.47 11.39 16.53
N ALA A 16 -16.48 11.95 17.21
CA ALA A 16 -16.31 12.92 18.29
C ALA A 16 -15.71 12.33 19.58
N ARG A 17 -15.82 11.01 19.82
CA ARG A 17 -15.18 10.33 20.96
C ARG A 17 -13.73 9.93 20.73
N LYS A 18 -13.18 10.14 19.53
CA LYS A 18 -11.77 9.86 19.22
C LYS A 18 -10.84 11.04 19.52
N GLU A 19 -11.40 12.15 20.03
CA GLU A 19 -10.69 13.36 20.47
C GLU A 19 -10.48 13.38 22.01
N SER A 20 -10.26 12.22 22.64
CA SER A 20 -9.86 12.17 24.06
C SER A 20 -8.60 11.36 24.33
N ASP A 21 -8.04 10.72 23.31
CA ASP A 21 -6.78 10.01 23.44
C ASP A 21 -5.66 11.04 23.34
N GLY A 22 -5.10 11.38 24.50
CA GLY A 22 -4.23 12.53 24.73
C GLY A 22 -3.03 12.66 23.78
N PRO A 23 -2.21 13.72 23.96
CA PRO A 23 -1.08 14.03 23.08
C PRO A 23 -0.09 12.86 22.92
N GLU A 24 -0.08 11.92 23.86
CA GLU A 24 0.73 10.70 23.85
C GLU A 24 0.25 9.64 22.86
N VAL A 25 -1.06 9.48 22.62
CA VAL A 25 -1.59 8.55 21.62
C VAL A 25 -1.39 9.10 20.21
N ILE A 26 -1.56 10.41 20.01
CA ILE A 26 -1.20 11.07 18.75
C ILE A 26 0.32 10.97 18.49
N LYS A 27 1.14 11.06 19.54
CA LYS A 27 2.59 10.86 19.44
C LYS A 27 2.93 9.42 19.04
N LEU A 28 2.30 8.43 19.67
CA LEU A 28 2.45 7.01 19.35
C LEU A 28 1.96 6.66 17.93
N LEU A 29 0.84 7.25 17.48
CA LEU A 29 0.35 7.08 16.11
C LEU A 29 1.28 7.72 15.08
N LYS A 30 1.87 8.87 15.40
CA LYS A 30 2.90 9.50 14.56
C LYS A 30 4.21 8.70 14.54
N GLU A 31 4.60 8.10 15.66
CA GLU A 31 5.75 7.20 15.76
C GLU A 31 5.50 5.90 14.97
N PHE A 32 4.26 5.42 14.93
CA PHE A 32 3.88 4.24 14.16
C PHE A 32 3.77 4.50 12.66
N GLU A 33 3.38 5.71 12.23
CA GLU A 33 3.39 6.12 10.82
C GLU A 33 4.81 6.42 10.30
N SER A 34 5.73 6.83 11.16
CA SER A 34 7.10 7.18 10.76
C SER A 34 8.10 6.01 10.73
N ASP A 35 7.69 4.78 11.05
CA ASP A 35 8.59 3.60 11.01
C ASP A 35 8.36 2.70 9.79
N SER A 36 8.00 3.28 8.64
CA SER A 36 8.34 2.62 7.38
C SER A 36 9.80 2.91 7.06
N ARG A 37 10.67 1.89 7.24
CA ARG A 37 12.10 1.94 6.86
C ARG A 37 12.34 2.44 5.42
N CYS A 38 11.31 2.39 4.58
CA CYS A 38 11.34 2.76 3.18
C CYS A 38 10.41 3.96 2.93
N LYS A 39 10.90 4.92 2.14
CA LYS A 39 10.13 6.13 1.78
C LYS A 39 9.04 5.81 0.76
N GLY A 40 7.96 6.59 0.79
CA GLY A 40 6.90 6.58 -0.21
C GLY A 40 5.94 5.40 -0.10
N LYS A 41 5.06 5.27 -1.10
CA LYS A 41 4.06 4.19 -1.17
C LYS A 41 4.72 2.81 -1.21
N GLN A 42 4.18 1.86 -0.45
CA GLN A 42 4.80 0.53 -0.27
C GLN A 42 4.03 -0.63 -0.93
N PHE A 43 2.76 -0.42 -1.29
CA PHE A 43 1.85 -1.45 -1.81
C PHE A 43 0.97 -0.88 -2.93
N TRP A 44 0.68 -1.69 -3.93
CA TRP A 44 -0.15 -1.32 -5.08
C TRP A 44 -1.22 -2.37 -5.41
N PRO A 45 -2.20 -2.61 -4.52
CA PRO A 45 -3.24 -3.62 -4.75
C PRO A 45 -4.04 -3.40 -6.05
N GLU A 46 -4.20 -2.15 -6.48
CA GLU A 46 -4.89 -1.76 -7.70
C GLU A 46 -4.20 -2.20 -9.00
N LEU A 47 -2.93 -2.64 -8.94
CA LEU A 47 -2.16 -3.06 -10.11
C LEU A 47 -2.32 -4.54 -10.46
N ILE A 48 -3.06 -5.33 -9.69
CA ILE A 48 -3.43 -6.70 -10.09
C ILE A 48 -4.28 -6.63 -11.37
N GLY A 49 -3.93 -7.46 -12.36
CA GLY A 49 -4.62 -7.47 -13.66
C GLY A 49 -4.10 -6.43 -14.66
N VAL A 50 -3.15 -5.59 -14.27
CA VAL A 50 -2.55 -4.57 -15.14
C VAL A 50 -1.37 -5.16 -15.93
N PRO A 51 -1.15 -4.78 -17.21
CA PRO A 51 0.05 -5.14 -17.95
C PRO A 51 1.32 -4.63 -17.25
N ALA A 52 2.33 -5.49 -17.10
CA ALA A 52 3.48 -5.18 -16.24
C ALA A 52 4.27 -3.93 -16.62
N LEU A 53 4.39 -3.61 -17.92
CA LEU A 53 5.06 -2.39 -18.36
C LEU A 53 4.31 -1.12 -17.90
N TYR A 54 2.98 -1.16 -17.91
CA TYR A 54 2.17 -0.05 -17.42
C TYR A 54 2.22 0.04 -15.90
N ALA A 55 2.11 -1.10 -15.20
CA ALA A 55 2.26 -1.18 -13.75
C ALA A 55 3.62 -0.63 -13.28
N LYS A 56 4.70 -0.97 -13.99
CA LYS A 56 6.05 -0.45 -13.73
C LYS A 56 6.09 1.08 -13.77
N GLY A 57 5.54 1.69 -14.83
CA GLY A 57 5.50 3.15 -14.95
C GLY A 57 4.70 3.84 -13.85
N ILE A 58 3.62 3.21 -13.36
CA ILE A 58 2.85 3.72 -12.22
C ILE A 58 3.70 3.68 -10.94
N ILE A 59 4.39 2.56 -10.67
CA ILE A 59 5.24 2.42 -9.48
C ILE A 59 6.37 3.44 -9.47
N GLU A 60 7.07 3.62 -10.60
CA GLU A 60 8.17 4.60 -10.72
C GLU A 60 7.67 6.04 -10.48
N LYS A 61 6.46 6.35 -10.95
CA LYS A 61 5.84 7.66 -10.75
C LYS A 61 5.39 7.89 -9.31
N GLU A 62 4.78 6.89 -8.67
CA GLU A 62 4.21 7.02 -7.33
C GLU A 62 5.24 6.86 -6.22
N ASN A 63 6.32 6.10 -6.46
CA ASN A 63 7.45 6.00 -5.55
C ASN A 63 8.79 6.10 -6.30
N PRO A 64 9.32 7.32 -6.49
CA PRO A 64 10.60 7.55 -7.14
C PRO A 64 11.82 6.98 -6.40
N SER A 65 11.66 6.48 -5.16
CA SER A 65 12.74 5.81 -4.43
C SER A 65 12.97 4.37 -4.92
N ILE A 66 12.05 3.81 -5.70
CA ILE A 66 12.17 2.47 -6.30
C ILE A 66 12.96 2.58 -7.60
N THR A 67 14.15 2.01 -7.62
CA THR A 67 15.05 2.02 -8.80
C THR A 67 15.10 0.66 -9.50
N ASN A 68 14.62 -0.40 -8.85
CA ASN A 68 14.71 -1.76 -9.35
C ASN A 68 13.34 -2.44 -9.39
N ILE A 69 12.80 -2.64 -10.60
CA ILE A 69 11.49 -3.26 -10.80
C ILE A 69 11.62 -4.44 -11.76
N PRO A 70 12.10 -5.61 -11.29
CA PRO A 70 12.21 -6.79 -12.13
C PRO A 70 10.81 -7.36 -12.40
N ILE A 71 10.56 -7.72 -13.66
CA ILE A 71 9.36 -8.43 -14.09
C ILE A 71 9.70 -9.91 -14.15
N LEU A 72 8.95 -10.72 -13.40
CA LEU A 72 9.23 -12.14 -13.17
C LEU A 72 7.97 -12.96 -13.41
N LEU A 73 8.10 -14.16 -13.96
CA LEU A 73 6.96 -15.08 -14.00
C LEU A 73 6.54 -15.46 -12.57
N ASN A 74 5.24 -15.62 -12.37
CA ASN A 74 4.71 -16.06 -11.10
C ASN A 74 5.29 -17.43 -10.72
N GLY A 75 5.80 -17.54 -9.49
CA GLY A 75 6.50 -18.73 -9.01
C GLY A 75 8.00 -18.78 -9.32
N SER A 76 8.56 -17.77 -10.02
CA SER A 76 10.01 -17.67 -10.18
C SER A 76 10.71 -17.59 -8.82
N PRO A 77 11.80 -18.34 -8.60
CA PRO A 77 12.56 -18.27 -7.35
C PRO A 77 13.20 -16.89 -7.21
N VAL A 78 13.08 -16.29 -6.02
CA VAL A 78 13.66 -14.99 -5.69
C VAL A 78 14.39 -15.05 -4.36
N THR A 79 15.35 -14.16 -4.19
CA THR A 79 16.05 -13.95 -2.93
C THR A 79 15.10 -13.44 -1.84
N LYS A 80 15.35 -13.84 -0.58
CA LYS A 80 14.55 -13.43 0.60
C LYS A 80 15.06 -12.15 1.28
N ASP A 81 15.98 -11.42 0.64
CA ASP A 81 16.49 -10.14 1.12
C ASP A 81 15.41 -9.06 1.07
N PHE A 82 15.45 -8.10 2.01
CA PHE A 82 14.55 -6.95 2.03
C PHE A 82 15.22 -5.69 1.47
N ARG A 83 14.61 -5.04 0.48
CA ARG A 83 15.18 -3.85 -0.20
C ARG A 83 14.15 -2.76 -0.44
N CYS A 84 14.41 -1.56 0.11
CA CYS A 84 13.54 -0.40 -0.06
C CYS A 84 13.50 0.16 -1.47
N ASP A 85 14.47 -0.17 -2.32
CA ASP A 85 14.60 0.32 -3.70
C ASP A 85 13.99 -0.64 -4.73
N ARG A 86 13.31 -1.71 -4.27
CA ARG A 86 12.87 -2.80 -5.15
C ARG A 86 11.39 -3.15 -4.98
N VAL A 87 10.71 -3.28 -6.11
CA VAL A 87 9.37 -3.86 -6.22
C VAL A 87 9.40 -4.96 -7.26
N ARG A 88 9.10 -6.20 -6.89
CA ARG A 88 9.05 -7.31 -7.85
C ARG A 88 7.65 -7.40 -8.48
N LEU A 89 7.58 -7.35 -9.80
CA LEU A 89 6.34 -7.56 -10.54
C LEU A 89 6.22 -9.02 -10.95
N PHE A 90 5.36 -9.77 -10.28
CA PHE A 90 5.04 -11.15 -10.65
C PHE A 90 3.90 -11.18 -11.67
N VAL A 91 4.16 -11.78 -12.83
CA VAL A 91 3.23 -11.84 -13.96
C VAL A 91 2.87 -13.27 -14.36
N ASN A 92 1.73 -13.43 -15.02
CA ASN A 92 1.41 -14.67 -15.73
C ASN A 92 2.09 -14.72 -17.12
N ILE A 93 1.82 -15.78 -17.87
CA ILE A 93 2.33 -15.96 -19.25
C ILE A 93 1.85 -14.90 -20.24
N LEU A 94 0.79 -14.15 -19.91
CA LEU A 94 0.26 -13.06 -20.72
C LEU A 94 0.92 -11.70 -20.37
N GLY A 95 1.88 -11.67 -19.45
CA GLY A 95 2.54 -10.43 -19.01
C GLY A 95 1.67 -9.55 -18.11
N VAL A 96 0.63 -10.12 -17.50
CA VAL A 96 -0.30 -9.42 -16.61
C VAL A 96 0.08 -9.70 -15.15
N VAL A 97 0.08 -8.65 -14.32
CA VAL A 97 0.42 -8.74 -12.89
C VAL A 97 -0.62 -9.59 -12.15
N VAL A 98 -0.15 -10.58 -11.37
CA VAL A 98 -1.00 -11.54 -10.64
C VAL A 98 -0.82 -11.53 -9.13
N GLN A 99 0.21 -10.85 -8.62
CA GLN A 99 0.39 -10.63 -7.18
C GLN A 99 0.37 -9.13 -6.88
N ILE A 100 -0.02 -8.77 -5.66
CA ILE A 100 0.06 -7.38 -5.17
C ILE A 100 1.53 -6.93 -5.23
N PRO A 101 1.88 -5.94 -6.08
CA PRO A 101 3.20 -5.34 -6.04
C PRO A 101 3.42 -4.67 -4.70
N ARG A 102 4.56 -4.93 -4.10
CA ARG A 102 4.99 -4.33 -2.84
C ARG A 102 6.49 -4.16 -2.81
N VAL A 103 6.95 -3.26 -1.94
CA VAL A 103 8.38 -3.11 -1.67
C VAL A 103 8.89 -4.38 -0.98
N THR A 104 9.94 -4.98 -1.54
CA THR A 104 10.52 -6.25 -1.10
C THR A 104 12.02 -6.26 -1.23
#